data_AF-A0A015YVH8-F1
#
_entry.id   AF-A0A015YVH8-F1
#
_cell.length_a   1.000
_cell.length_b   1.000
_cell.length_c   1.000
_cell.angle_alpha   90.00
_cell.angle_beta   90.00
_cell.angle_gamma   90.00
#
_symmetry.space_group_name_H-M   'P 1'
#
loop_
_entity.id
_entity.type
_entity.pdbx_description
1 polymer ?
#
loop_
_entity_poly.entity_id
_entity_poly.type
_entity_poly.pdbx_seq_one_letter_code
_entity_poly.pdbx_strand_id
1 'polypeptide(L)'
;MAVSAAGQPRLVKSLVPDMPSQAPDYFCTWNLQGYVASYKSTELTRAAMTEDYLFGDGLYQNWVDCYPAIRKDLYFVMDDSWDIPKDVNDSPNLYLGCVELSSDRFPSFRGDAVERLKQLSEQIKSKGWKGVGGWICAQKAETHAAIPEEEYWKQRIKAANAAGFDYWKVDWGKEDRNGEWRRKLTAIGKRYAPHLYIEHALRNEFIEFSDVFRTYDVENITAQPITIRRICDLLPYKTVEGAKGIINCEDEPYIAVGLGCAIGVMRHPFAGTLPDGAQDFVFPPVGRDIKRRLDEVVRGVRWHRIAEPFAVGYGTFAIDSVKLTDHWILQENETWNKGRTVGADVTADAPARVARNMKLPEVSGAPLSVCPFVLASRYPNGAVAVSTIGRNVGREYVTEKVAVSISVDRWDIPIGLFGYFKEVTMVFPSPLKTGKHTVFAQDLAGENPVDITSNVVIKDNRLIIPGEVISRVGLMNASEGDCSDPGMVIRVM
;
A
#
# COMPACT_ATOMS: atom_id res chain seq x y z
N MET A 1 24.96 8.95 -55.20
CA MET A 1 25.03 8.72 -53.74
C MET A 1 23.95 9.56 -53.08
N ALA A 2 22.84 8.94 -52.70
CA ALA A 2 21.81 9.57 -51.88
C ALA A 2 21.87 8.86 -50.53
N VAL A 3 22.47 9.52 -49.53
CA VAL A 3 22.47 9.03 -48.15
C VAL A 3 21.07 9.31 -47.62
N SER A 4 20.30 8.25 -47.35
CA SER A 4 19.03 8.39 -46.65
C SER A 4 19.30 8.84 -45.23
N ALA A 5 18.65 9.92 -44.82
CA ALA A 5 18.59 10.31 -43.42
C ALA A 5 17.80 9.21 -42.69
N ALA A 6 18.51 8.38 -41.93
CA ALA A 6 17.90 7.47 -40.98
C ALA A 6 17.04 8.30 -40.02
N GLY A 7 15.73 8.05 -40.01
CA GLY A 7 14.81 8.71 -39.11
C GLY A 7 15.25 8.47 -37.67
N GLN A 8 15.43 9.55 -36.91
CA GLN A 8 15.60 9.46 -35.46
C GLN A 8 14.42 8.68 -34.88
N PRO A 9 14.66 7.71 -33.97
CA PRO A 9 13.58 7.03 -33.28
C PRO A 9 12.72 8.07 -32.57
N ARG A 10 11.41 8.07 -32.84
CA ARG A 10 10.46 8.92 -32.13
C ARG A 10 10.54 8.55 -30.65
N LEU A 11 11.05 9.46 -29.81
CA LEU A 11 11.11 9.25 -28.36
C LEU A 11 9.73 8.85 -27.85
N VAL A 12 9.61 7.62 -27.36
CA VAL A 12 8.38 7.15 -26.72
C VAL A 12 8.31 7.80 -25.35
N LYS A 13 7.24 8.56 -25.11
CA LYS A 13 6.94 9.13 -23.79
C LYS A 13 6.77 8.00 -22.77
N SER A 14 6.96 8.32 -21.49
CA SER A 14 6.72 7.40 -20.38
C SER A 14 5.43 6.59 -20.55
N LEU A 15 5.51 5.28 -20.26
CA LEU A 15 4.35 4.40 -20.18
C LEU A 15 3.54 4.63 -18.90
N VAL A 16 4.12 5.34 -17.92
CA VAL A 16 3.45 5.77 -16.69
C VAL A 16 2.93 7.19 -16.87
N PRO A 17 1.64 7.47 -16.62
CA PRO A 17 1.11 8.83 -16.71
C PRO A 17 1.79 9.81 -15.74
N ASP A 18 1.95 11.06 -16.18
CA ASP A 18 2.42 12.16 -15.34
C ASP A 18 1.38 12.57 -14.28
N MET A 19 0.09 12.37 -14.61
CA MET A 19 -1.04 12.67 -13.75
C MET A 19 -1.01 11.77 -12.51
N PRO A 20 -1.07 12.36 -11.30
CA PRO A 20 -1.12 11.57 -10.07
C PRO A 20 -2.38 10.71 -9.97
N SER A 21 -2.27 9.59 -9.26
CA SER A 21 -3.39 8.69 -9.02
C SER A 21 -4.44 9.28 -8.08
N GLN A 22 -5.72 8.90 -8.26
CA GLN A 22 -6.78 9.14 -7.27
C GLN A 22 -6.88 8.05 -6.20
N ALA A 23 -6.05 6.99 -6.26
CA ALA A 23 -6.00 5.92 -5.27
C ALA A 23 -5.88 6.45 -3.82
N PRO A 24 -6.57 5.83 -2.84
CA PRO A 24 -6.49 6.22 -1.43
C PRO A 24 -5.21 5.69 -0.76
N ASP A 25 -4.08 5.71 -1.47
CA ASP A 25 -2.80 5.27 -0.94
C ASP A 25 -2.25 6.30 0.03
N TYR A 26 -1.60 5.84 1.11
CA TYR A 26 -1.04 6.73 2.12
C TYR A 26 0.33 6.31 2.60
N PHE A 27 1.05 7.24 3.23
CA PHE A 27 2.16 6.97 4.13
C PHE A 27 1.76 7.32 5.56
N CYS A 28 2.00 6.41 6.51
CA CYS A 28 1.56 6.52 7.89
C CYS A 28 2.75 6.60 8.86
N THR A 29 2.68 7.52 9.83
CA THR A 29 3.80 7.82 10.74
C THR A 29 3.96 6.88 11.93
N TRP A 30 3.05 5.93 12.18
CA TRP A 30 3.08 5.08 13.38
C TRP A 30 4.44 4.42 13.65
N ASN A 31 5.06 3.88 12.60
CA ASN A 31 6.35 3.22 12.72
C ASN A 31 7.53 4.18 12.74
N LEU A 32 7.39 5.40 12.21
CA LEU A 32 8.37 6.46 12.46
C LEU A 32 8.38 6.86 13.93
N GLN A 33 7.19 7.10 14.49
CA GLN A 33 7.00 7.36 15.92
C GLN A 33 7.59 6.25 16.78
N GLY A 34 7.29 4.99 16.43
CA GLY A 34 7.80 3.84 17.15
C GLY A 34 9.32 3.70 17.01
N TYR A 35 9.88 3.89 15.82
CA TYR A 35 11.33 3.82 15.59
C TYR A 35 12.08 4.84 16.43
N VAL A 36 11.68 6.12 16.44
CA VAL A 36 12.39 7.15 17.23
C VAL A 36 12.27 6.91 18.74
N ALA A 37 11.19 6.28 19.19
CA ALA A 37 11.00 5.84 20.58
C ALA A 37 11.67 4.48 20.88
N SER A 38 12.33 3.85 19.91
CA SER A 38 12.82 2.46 19.98
C SER A 38 11.74 1.46 20.42
N TYR A 39 10.47 1.78 20.14
CA TYR A 39 9.29 1.02 20.52
C TYR A 39 9.23 0.64 22.02
N LYS A 40 9.84 1.47 22.90
CA LYS A 40 9.97 1.17 24.34
C LYS A 40 8.63 1.11 25.07
N SER A 41 7.69 1.96 24.69
CA SER A 41 6.31 1.94 25.19
C SER A 41 5.39 2.69 24.22
N THR A 42 4.10 2.38 24.28
CA THR A 42 3.08 3.14 23.53
C THR A 42 3.08 4.61 23.94
N GLU A 43 3.33 4.92 25.20
CA GLU A 43 3.44 6.30 25.71
C GLU A 43 4.53 7.09 24.98
N LEU A 44 5.74 6.52 24.85
CA LEU A 44 6.85 7.17 24.16
C LEU A 44 6.60 7.27 22.65
N THR A 45 5.99 6.24 22.04
CA THR A 45 5.57 6.29 20.63
C THR A 45 4.58 7.43 20.37
N ARG A 46 3.60 7.63 21.27
CA ARG A 46 2.65 8.75 21.18
C ARG A 46 3.32 10.11 21.40
N ALA A 47 4.26 10.18 22.34
CA ALA A 47 5.02 11.40 22.61
C ALA A 47 5.85 11.87 21.41
N ALA A 48 6.22 10.96 20.50
CA ALA A 48 6.99 11.27 19.30
C ALA A 48 6.21 12.00 18.19
N MET A 49 4.88 12.08 18.26
CA MET A 49 4.10 12.88 17.31
C MET A 49 4.20 14.37 17.67
N THR A 50 5.17 15.07 17.08
CA THR A 50 5.42 16.51 17.31
C THR A 50 5.83 17.23 16.02
N GLU A 51 5.71 18.56 16.03
CA GLU A 51 6.14 19.41 14.91
C GLU A 51 7.62 19.22 14.56
N ASP A 52 8.49 19.08 15.56
CA ASP A 52 9.94 18.89 15.35
C ASP A 52 10.24 17.60 14.57
N TYR A 53 9.57 16.49 14.89
CA TYR A 53 9.77 15.25 14.14
C TYR A 53 9.21 15.34 12.72
N LEU A 54 8.11 16.06 12.52
CA LEU A 54 7.52 16.23 11.20
C LEU A 54 8.36 17.14 10.30
N PHE A 55 8.86 18.27 10.81
CA PHE A 55 9.43 19.35 9.99
C PHE A 55 10.86 19.77 10.34
N GLY A 56 11.39 19.34 11.49
CA GLY A 56 12.72 19.69 11.94
C GLY A 56 13.83 19.04 11.11
N ASP A 57 15.06 19.50 11.30
CA ASP A 57 16.26 19.11 10.54
C ASP A 57 17.21 18.20 11.35
N GLY A 58 16.79 17.78 12.54
CA GLY A 58 17.55 16.91 13.42
C GLY A 58 17.59 15.45 12.99
N LEU A 59 18.33 14.65 13.77
CA LEU A 59 18.42 13.21 13.55
C LEU A 59 17.05 12.54 13.68
N TYR A 60 16.69 11.74 12.67
CA TYR A 60 15.38 11.08 12.55
C TYR A 60 14.16 12.02 12.50
N GLN A 61 14.35 13.29 12.17
CA GLN A 61 13.27 14.26 11.92
C GLN A 61 12.94 14.34 10.42
N ASN A 62 12.22 15.39 10.02
CA ASN A 62 11.80 15.67 8.64
C ASN A 62 10.97 14.55 7.99
N TRP A 63 10.02 13.98 8.72
CA TRP A 63 9.19 12.87 8.22
C TRP A 63 8.42 13.21 6.94
N VAL A 64 8.08 14.48 6.71
CA VAL A 64 7.37 14.94 5.51
C VAL A 64 8.20 14.86 4.22
N ASP A 65 9.50 14.57 4.30
CA ASP A 65 10.36 14.35 3.14
C ASP A 65 10.50 12.87 2.74
N CYS A 66 9.81 11.96 3.41
CA CYS A 66 9.73 10.56 2.98
C CYS A 66 9.13 10.44 1.58
N TYR A 67 9.65 9.49 0.79
CA TYR A 67 9.14 9.10 -0.53
C TYR A 67 9.01 10.24 -1.57
N PRO A 68 10.05 11.06 -1.80
CA PRO A 68 9.93 12.28 -2.61
C PRO A 68 9.38 12.07 -4.02
N ALA A 69 9.63 10.92 -4.65
CA ALA A 69 9.19 10.59 -6.01
C ALA A 69 7.68 10.32 -6.16
N ILE A 70 6.98 10.01 -5.05
CA ILE A 70 5.57 9.57 -5.06
C ILE A 70 4.67 10.33 -4.09
N ARG A 71 5.17 11.35 -3.39
CA ARG A 71 4.34 12.18 -2.48
C ARG A 71 3.06 12.67 -3.14
N LYS A 72 3.11 13.04 -4.42
CA LYS A 72 1.94 13.53 -5.17
C LYS A 72 0.84 12.48 -5.36
N ASP A 73 1.13 11.21 -5.10
CA ASP A 73 0.21 10.08 -5.19
C ASP A 73 -0.24 9.57 -3.81
N LEU A 74 0.40 10.04 -2.73
CA LEU A 74 0.16 9.56 -1.35
C LEU A 74 -0.47 10.62 -0.46
N TYR A 75 -1.41 10.20 0.38
CA TYR A 75 -1.80 10.98 1.56
C TYR A 75 -0.72 10.84 2.66
N PHE A 76 -0.38 11.94 3.34
CA PHE A 76 0.42 11.88 4.56
C PHE A 76 -0.50 11.71 5.77
N VAL A 77 -0.51 10.53 6.37
CA VAL A 77 -1.37 10.21 7.52
C VAL A 77 -0.53 10.29 8.79
N MET A 78 -0.82 11.30 9.62
CA MET A 78 -0.29 11.37 10.98
C MET A 78 -1.01 10.32 11.82
N ASP A 79 -0.28 9.34 12.32
CA ASP A 79 -0.86 8.34 13.20
C ASP A 79 -1.10 8.91 14.61
N ASP A 80 -1.43 8.05 15.59
CA ASP A 80 -1.96 8.42 16.90
C ASP A 80 -1.23 9.61 17.55
N SER A 81 -2.01 10.44 18.24
CA SER A 81 -1.60 11.50 19.14
C SER A 81 -1.24 12.84 18.52
N TRP A 82 -1.55 13.07 17.24
CA TRP A 82 -1.50 14.42 16.67
C TRP A 82 -2.54 15.37 17.28
N ASP A 83 -3.60 14.81 17.89
CA ASP A 83 -4.80 15.51 18.36
C ASP A 83 -4.97 15.55 19.89
N ILE A 84 -3.99 15.07 20.66
CA ILE A 84 -4.02 15.05 22.13
C ILE A 84 -2.89 15.88 22.73
N PRO A 85 -2.98 16.37 23.98
CA PRO A 85 -1.91 17.12 24.62
C PRO A 85 -0.57 16.37 24.63
N LYS A 86 0.53 17.12 24.56
CA LYS A 86 1.91 16.61 24.50
C LYS A 86 2.27 15.76 25.72
N ASP A 87 1.78 16.13 26.89
CA ASP A 87 2.11 15.48 28.16
C ASP A 87 1.08 14.42 28.60
N VAL A 88 0.11 14.08 27.74
CA VAL A 88 -0.94 13.08 28.05
C VAL A 88 -0.90 11.95 27.02
N ASN A 89 -0.02 10.98 27.27
CA ASN A 89 0.27 9.87 26.33
C ASN A 89 -0.14 8.49 26.88
N ASP A 90 -0.36 8.39 28.19
CA ASP A 90 -0.68 7.16 28.90
C ASP A 90 -2.19 6.90 28.96
N SER A 91 -2.59 5.79 29.61
CA SER A 91 -4.00 5.45 29.86
C SER A 91 -4.29 5.59 31.36
N PRO A 92 -5.48 6.09 31.77
CA PRO A 92 -6.61 6.51 30.94
C PRO A 92 -6.37 7.87 30.27
N ASN A 93 -6.81 8.01 29.02
CA ASN A 93 -6.64 9.24 28.24
C ASN A 93 -7.99 9.84 27.85
N LEU A 94 -8.33 10.97 28.47
CA LEU A 94 -9.61 11.66 28.28
C LEU A 94 -9.71 12.42 26.94
N TYR A 95 -8.58 12.58 26.24
CA TYR A 95 -8.47 13.35 24.99
C TYR A 95 -8.57 12.47 23.74
N LEU A 96 -8.51 11.14 23.86
CA LEU A 96 -8.57 10.27 22.68
C LEU A 96 -9.85 10.47 21.87
N GLY A 97 -9.66 10.75 20.59
CA GLY A 97 -10.73 11.10 19.65
C GLY A 97 -11.12 12.57 19.71
N CYS A 98 -10.19 13.47 20.06
CA CYS A 98 -10.43 14.92 20.12
C CYS A 98 -10.56 15.52 18.73
N VAL A 99 -9.75 15.05 17.77
CA VAL A 99 -9.73 15.48 16.36
C VAL A 99 -9.54 17.00 16.21
N GLU A 100 -8.66 17.56 17.03
CA GLU A 100 -8.21 18.95 16.94
C GLU A 100 -6.69 18.98 17.03
N LEU A 101 -6.02 19.78 16.20
CA LEU A 101 -4.56 19.81 16.18
C LEU A 101 -4.01 20.28 17.54
N SER A 102 -3.21 19.45 18.21
CA SER A 102 -2.75 19.78 19.56
C SER A 102 -1.80 20.96 19.58
N SER A 103 -2.05 21.88 20.52
CA SER A 103 -1.41 23.18 20.50
C SER A 103 0.03 23.24 20.98
N ASP A 104 0.39 22.29 21.82
CA ASP A 104 1.67 22.07 22.46
C ASP A 104 2.59 21.17 21.62
N ARG A 105 2.02 20.26 20.81
CA ARG A 105 2.73 19.44 19.83
C ARG A 105 3.07 20.22 18.57
N PHE A 106 2.18 21.12 18.17
CA PHE A 106 2.31 21.93 16.97
C PHE A 106 2.19 23.42 17.27
N PRO A 107 3.21 23.97 17.98
CA PRO A 107 3.20 25.31 18.47
C PRO A 107 3.51 26.35 17.40
N SER A 108 3.71 26.06 16.11
CA SER A 108 3.85 27.12 15.10
C SER A 108 2.52 27.54 14.47
N PHE A 109 1.51 26.68 14.49
CA PHE A 109 0.19 26.99 13.92
C PHE A 109 -0.66 27.81 14.89
N ARG A 110 -1.30 28.87 14.37
CA ARG A 110 -2.03 29.86 15.17
C ARG A 110 -3.50 29.94 14.76
N GLY A 111 -4.32 30.57 15.60
CA GLY A 111 -5.75 30.74 15.33
C GLY A 111 -6.62 29.69 16.00
N ASP A 112 -7.84 29.56 15.53
CA ASP A 112 -8.79 28.56 16.02
C ASP A 112 -8.44 27.13 15.55
N ALA A 113 -9.18 26.12 16.03
CA ALA A 113 -8.91 24.72 15.71
C ALA A 113 -8.92 24.41 14.20
N VAL A 114 -9.79 25.07 13.43
CA VAL A 114 -9.90 24.87 11.97
C VAL A 114 -8.74 25.57 11.27
N GLU A 115 -8.43 26.81 11.64
CA GLU A 115 -7.33 27.59 11.08
C GLU A 115 -5.98 26.90 11.27
N ARG A 116 -5.76 26.30 12.43
CA ARG A 116 -4.52 25.58 12.75
C ARG A 116 -4.38 24.30 11.95
N LEU A 117 -5.43 23.49 11.89
CA LEU A 117 -5.43 22.26 11.09
C LEU A 117 -5.25 22.58 9.60
N LYS A 118 -5.83 23.68 9.14
CA LYS A 118 -5.65 24.18 7.77
C LYS A 118 -4.21 24.55 7.47
N GLN A 119 -3.55 25.33 8.34
CA GLN A 119 -2.15 25.71 8.15
C GLN A 119 -1.24 24.49 8.11
N LEU A 120 -1.45 23.50 8.98
CA LEU A 120 -0.72 22.23 8.95
C LEU A 120 -0.94 21.49 7.62
N SER A 121 -2.20 21.37 7.19
CA SER A 121 -2.55 20.70 5.93
C SER A 121 -1.87 21.36 4.74
N GLU A 122 -1.91 22.69 4.67
CA GLU A 122 -1.26 23.49 3.63
C GLU A 122 0.27 23.34 3.68
N GLN A 123 0.88 23.31 4.87
CA GLN A 123 2.33 23.12 5.01
C GLN A 123 2.78 21.73 4.52
N ILE A 124 2.06 20.66 4.88
CA ILE A 124 2.38 19.31 4.39
C ILE A 124 2.14 19.22 2.87
N LYS A 125 1.01 19.72 2.36
CA LYS A 125 0.73 19.76 0.91
C LYS A 125 1.78 20.56 0.14
N SER A 126 2.35 21.62 0.72
CA SER A 126 3.44 22.40 0.10
C SER A 126 4.71 21.58 -0.16
N LYS A 127 4.90 20.46 0.55
CA LYS A 127 5.98 19.49 0.31
C LYS A 127 5.67 18.52 -0.84
N GLY A 128 4.52 18.67 -1.50
CA GLY A 128 4.12 17.88 -2.68
C GLY A 128 3.29 16.64 -2.36
N TRP A 129 2.77 16.50 -1.12
CA TRP A 129 1.84 15.44 -0.75
C TRP A 129 0.48 15.63 -1.41
N LYS A 130 -0.16 14.53 -1.82
CA LYS A 130 -1.51 14.52 -2.43
C LYS A 130 -2.55 15.14 -1.49
N GLY A 131 -2.46 14.78 -0.22
CA GLY A 131 -3.36 15.23 0.82
C GLY A 131 -2.83 14.87 2.20
N VAL A 132 -3.60 15.21 3.21
CA VAL A 132 -3.22 15.01 4.61
C VAL A 132 -4.34 14.28 5.33
N GLY A 133 -3.96 13.40 6.24
CA GLY A 133 -4.89 12.67 7.08
C GLY A 133 -4.36 12.42 8.48
N GLY A 134 -5.21 11.77 9.26
CA GLY A 134 -4.96 11.51 10.67
C GLY A 134 -5.57 10.20 11.11
N TRP A 135 -4.89 9.53 12.03
CA TRP A 135 -5.50 8.47 12.82
C TRP A 135 -6.55 9.06 13.76
N ILE A 136 -7.71 8.41 13.85
CA ILE A 136 -8.85 8.81 14.66
C ILE A 136 -9.23 7.65 15.56
N CYS A 137 -9.15 7.86 16.87
CA CYS A 137 -9.69 6.92 17.84
C CYS A 137 -11.20 6.77 17.64
N ALA A 138 -11.71 5.54 17.55
CA ALA A 138 -13.15 5.25 17.46
C ALA A 138 -13.84 5.43 18.81
N GLN A 139 -13.82 6.66 19.33
CA GLN A 139 -14.59 7.11 20.47
C GLN A 139 -14.62 8.64 20.49
N LYS A 140 -15.64 9.21 21.12
CA LYS A 140 -15.66 10.65 21.43
C LYS A 140 -14.75 10.93 22.64
N ALA A 141 -13.95 11.99 22.56
CA ALA A 141 -13.15 12.45 23.70
C ALA A 141 -14.03 12.78 24.92
N GLU A 142 -13.61 12.35 26.12
CA GLU A 142 -14.35 12.58 27.37
C GLU A 142 -14.35 14.06 27.76
N THR A 143 -13.32 14.81 27.37
CA THR A 143 -13.26 16.27 27.52
C THR A 143 -14.40 16.99 26.78
N HIS A 144 -15.06 16.31 25.83
CA HIS A 144 -16.21 16.82 25.07
C HIS A 144 -17.50 16.06 25.40
N ALA A 145 -17.60 15.44 26.59
CA ALA A 145 -18.75 14.63 26.99
C ALA A 145 -20.10 15.37 26.87
N ALA A 146 -20.12 16.68 27.12
CA ALA A 146 -21.32 17.52 27.07
C ALA A 146 -21.91 17.71 25.65
N ILE A 147 -21.13 17.47 24.60
CA ILE A 147 -21.60 17.59 23.21
C ILE A 147 -22.27 16.27 22.80
N PRO A 148 -23.51 16.27 22.30
CA PRO A 148 -24.15 15.07 21.77
C PRO A 148 -23.31 14.40 20.68
N GLU A 149 -23.28 13.07 20.65
CA GLU A 149 -22.35 12.31 19.80
C GLU A 149 -22.44 12.64 18.30
N GLU A 150 -23.66 12.70 17.74
CA GLU A 150 -23.84 13.03 16.33
C GLU A 150 -23.38 14.47 16.02
N GLU A 151 -23.68 15.42 16.89
CA GLU A 151 -23.27 16.82 16.71
C GLU A 151 -21.75 16.96 16.83
N TYR A 152 -21.12 16.21 17.74
CA TYR A 152 -19.67 16.15 17.88
C TYR A 152 -18.99 15.71 16.58
N TRP A 153 -19.35 14.53 16.05
CA TRP A 153 -18.74 14.01 14.83
C TRP A 153 -19.04 14.87 13.61
N LYS A 154 -20.24 15.45 13.53
CA LYS A 154 -20.59 16.43 12.49
C LYS A 154 -19.71 17.67 12.55
N GLN A 155 -19.41 18.21 13.74
CA GLN A 155 -18.50 19.35 13.89
C GLN A 155 -17.08 18.98 13.47
N ARG A 156 -16.56 17.83 13.91
CA ARG A 156 -15.22 17.35 13.54
C ARG A 156 -15.06 17.12 12.04
N ILE A 157 -16.04 16.50 11.40
CA ILE A 157 -16.03 16.26 9.95
C ILE A 157 -16.09 17.57 9.17
N LYS A 158 -16.91 18.54 9.60
CA LYS A 158 -16.94 19.87 8.98
C LYS A 158 -15.63 20.62 9.14
N ALA A 159 -15.00 20.53 10.31
CA ALA A 159 -13.68 21.11 10.57
C ALA A 159 -12.61 20.50 9.67
N ALA A 160 -12.55 19.17 9.55
CA ALA A 160 -11.66 18.47 8.64
C ALA A 160 -11.85 18.93 7.18
N ASN A 161 -13.11 19.01 6.72
CA ASN A 161 -13.42 19.49 5.37
C ASN A 161 -12.97 20.95 5.14
N ALA A 162 -13.23 21.84 6.09
CA ALA A 162 -12.83 23.26 5.99
C ALA A 162 -11.31 23.45 6.03
N ALA A 163 -10.59 22.56 6.72
CA ALA A 163 -9.13 22.55 6.81
C ALA A 163 -8.44 21.85 5.62
N GLY A 164 -9.20 21.23 4.71
CA GLY A 164 -8.63 20.40 3.64
C GLY A 164 -7.90 19.18 4.20
N PHE A 165 -8.47 18.53 5.21
CA PHE A 165 -8.01 17.28 5.78
C PHE A 165 -8.80 16.13 5.14
N ASP A 166 -8.11 15.27 4.41
CA ASP A 166 -8.71 14.47 3.33
C ASP A 166 -8.80 12.97 3.66
N TYR A 167 -8.19 12.52 4.76
CA TYR A 167 -8.15 11.10 5.12
C TYR A 167 -8.27 10.86 6.63
N TRP A 168 -9.20 10.01 7.05
CA TRP A 168 -9.36 9.53 8.43
C TRP A 168 -9.11 8.04 8.50
N LYS A 169 -8.05 7.66 9.23
CA LYS A 169 -7.72 6.28 9.57
C LYS A 169 -8.38 5.94 10.92
N VAL A 170 -9.54 5.28 10.91
CA VAL A 170 -10.36 5.11 12.13
C VAL A 170 -10.23 3.69 12.69
N ASP A 171 -9.61 3.54 13.86
CA ASP A 171 -9.58 2.28 14.59
C ASP A 171 -9.40 2.47 16.10
N TRP A 172 -9.49 1.36 16.86
CA TRP A 172 -9.39 1.27 18.32
C TRP A 172 -10.33 2.22 19.11
N GLY A 173 -10.48 2.03 20.43
CA GLY A 173 -11.35 2.86 21.28
C GLY A 173 -12.68 2.20 21.65
N LYS A 174 -13.53 2.93 22.39
CA LYS A 174 -14.79 2.39 22.94
C LYS A 174 -15.76 1.84 21.89
N GLU A 175 -15.76 2.40 20.69
CA GLU A 175 -16.66 2.04 19.59
C GLU A 175 -15.97 1.17 18.51
N ASP A 176 -14.83 0.55 18.87
CA ASP A 176 -13.94 -0.06 17.88
C ASP A 176 -14.62 -1.14 17.02
N ARG A 177 -15.48 -1.96 17.62
CA ARG A 177 -16.28 -3.03 16.99
C ARG A 177 -17.77 -2.69 16.87
N ASN A 178 -18.17 -1.45 17.15
CA ASN A 178 -19.57 -1.01 17.03
C ASN A 178 -19.91 -0.63 15.59
N GLY A 179 -20.49 -1.56 14.85
CA GLY A 179 -20.86 -1.34 13.44
C GLY A 179 -21.91 -0.25 13.21
N GLU A 180 -22.80 0.01 14.17
CA GLU A 180 -23.80 1.07 14.04
C GLU A 180 -23.12 2.45 14.11
N TRP A 181 -22.24 2.63 15.09
CA TRP A 181 -21.46 3.85 15.24
C TRP A 181 -20.57 4.11 14.03
N ARG A 182 -19.86 3.08 13.57
CA ARG A 182 -18.95 3.13 12.41
C ARG A 182 -19.68 3.56 11.14
N ARG A 183 -20.88 3.02 10.91
CA ARG A 183 -21.75 3.38 9.78
C ARG A 183 -22.24 4.83 9.89
N LYS A 184 -22.66 5.27 11.08
CA LYS A 184 -23.07 6.67 11.32
C LYS A 184 -21.93 7.64 11.02
N LEU A 185 -20.70 7.34 11.46
CA LEU A 185 -19.53 8.15 11.16
C LEU A 185 -19.34 8.32 9.65
N THR A 186 -19.37 7.23 8.89
CA THR A 186 -19.25 7.30 7.42
C THR A 186 -20.40 8.07 6.78
N ALA A 187 -21.63 7.90 7.26
CA ALA A 187 -22.78 8.64 6.74
C ALA A 187 -22.67 10.16 6.97
N ILE A 188 -22.19 10.58 8.14
CA ILE A 188 -21.89 11.99 8.43
C ILE A 188 -20.78 12.49 7.49
N GLY A 189 -19.73 11.68 7.27
CA GLY A 189 -18.63 11.98 6.35
C GLY A 189 -19.13 12.28 4.95
N LYS A 190 -19.86 11.33 4.36
CA LYS A 190 -20.48 11.48 3.03
C LYS A 190 -21.34 12.74 2.90
N ARG A 191 -22.05 13.12 3.96
CA ARG A 191 -22.96 14.28 3.95
C ARG A 191 -22.25 15.62 4.06
N TYR A 192 -21.23 15.73 4.89
CA TYR A 192 -20.62 17.02 5.25
C TYR A 192 -19.18 17.20 4.76
N ALA A 193 -18.52 16.13 4.33
CA ALA A 193 -17.17 16.11 3.80
C ALA A 193 -17.02 15.01 2.71
N PRO A 194 -17.73 15.10 1.57
CA PRO A 194 -17.76 14.02 0.58
C PRO A 194 -16.40 13.67 -0.06
N HIS A 195 -15.39 14.53 0.12
CA HIS A 195 -14.02 14.28 -0.33
C HIS A 195 -13.16 13.52 0.68
N LEU A 196 -13.55 13.49 1.97
CA LEU A 196 -12.85 12.80 3.04
C LEU A 196 -12.99 11.28 2.86
N TYR A 197 -11.85 10.58 2.84
CA TYR A 197 -11.85 9.13 2.96
C TYR A 197 -11.99 8.74 4.43
N ILE A 198 -13.00 7.93 4.75
CA ILE A 198 -13.13 7.31 6.07
C ILE A 198 -12.80 5.83 5.94
N GLU A 199 -11.63 5.49 6.46
CA GLU A 199 -11.12 4.13 6.51
C GLU A 199 -11.44 3.46 7.83
N HIS A 200 -11.98 2.23 7.76
CA HIS A 200 -12.29 1.41 8.93
C HIS A 200 -11.48 0.11 8.94
N ALA A 201 -11.60 -0.62 10.04
CA ALA A 201 -10.85 -1.85 10.27
C ALA A 201 -11.56 -2.77 11.28
N LEU A 202 -10.89 -3.85 11.73
CA LEU A 202 -11.31 -4.81 12.78
C LEU A 202 -12.39 -5.83 12.39
N ARG A 203 -13.55 -5.40 11.87
CA ARG A 203 -14.63 -6.32 11.47
C ARG A 203 -14.83 -6.28 9.96
N ASN A 204 -14.69 -7.42 9.31
CA ASN A 204 -14.76 -7.53 7.84
C ASN A 204 -16.05 -6.90 7.27
N GLU A 205 -17.19 -7.06 7.95
CA GLU A 205 -18.47 -6.43 7.55
C GLU A 205 -18.41 -4.91 7.38
N PHE A 206 -17.43 -4.21 7.96
CA PHE A 206 -17.34 -2.76 7.84
C PHE A 206 -16.98 -2.31 6.42
N ILE A 207 -16.35 -3.18 5.62
CA ILE A 207 -16.04 -2.88 4.22
C ILE A 207 -17.28 -2.52 3.38
N GLU A 208 -18.45 -3.03 3.76
CA GLU A 208 -19.69 -2.78 3.03
C GLU A 208 -20.08 -1.30 3.01
N PHE A 209 -19.76 -0.54 4.06
CA PHE A 209 -20.14 0.87 4.19
C PHE A 209 -18.96 1.83 4.24
N SER A 210 -17.72 1.33 4.28
CA SER A 210 -16.50 2.13 4.36
C SER A 210 -16.09 2.70 3.01
N ASP A 211 -15.34 3.80 3.00
CA ASP A 211 -14.63 4.21 1.79
C ASP A 211 -13.45 3.25 1.54
N VAL A 212 -12.70 2.96 2.61
CA VAL A 212 -11.55 2.06 2.60
C VAL A 212 -11.63 1.12 3.80
N PHE A 213 -11.17 -0.12 3.65
CA PHE A 213 -11.08 -1.09 4.75
C PHE A 213 -9.71 -1.74 4.77
N ARG A 214 -9.02 -1.68 5.92
CA ARG A 214 -7.63 -2.14 6.06
C ARG A 214 -7.51 -3.56 6.60
N THR A 215 -6.59 -4.36 6.04
CA THR A 215 -6.32 -5.77 6.40
C THR A 215 -5.37 -5.99 7.60
N TYR A 216 -5.33 -5.08 8.57
CA TYR A 216 -4.39 -5.04 9.71
C TYR A 216 -4.82 -5.86 10.96
N ASP A 217 -4.01 -6.03 12.01
CA ASP A 217 -2.55 -5.84 12.11
C ASP A 217 -1.80 -7.06 11.58
N VAL A 218 -0.60 -6.86 11.05
CA VAL A 218 0.18 -7.92 10.40
C VAL A 218 1.63 -7.95 10.92
N GLU A 219 2.10 -9.12 11.34
CA GLU A 219 3.52 -9.35 11.71
C GLU A 219 4.36 -9.56 10.44
N ASN A 220 5.48 -8.86 10.30
CA ASN A 220 6.34 -8.88 9.10
C ASN A 220 6.77 -10.27 8.64
N ILE A 221 7.12 -11.16 9.56
CA ILE A 221 7.55 -12.54 9.27
C ILE A 221 6.44 -13.43 8.68
N THR A 222 5.17 -12.99 8.73
CA THR A 222 4.02 -13.70 8.17
C THR A 222 3.19 -12.83 7.24
N ALA A 223 3.71 -11.67 6.84
CA ALA A 223 2.86 -10.61 6.32
C ALA A 223 2.14 -10.96 5.02
N GLN A 224 2.86 -11.58 4.10
CA GLN A 224 2.35 -11.94 2.78
C GLN A 224 1.15 -12.92 2.85
N PRO A 225 1.26 -14.11 3.45
CA PRO A 225 0.12 -15.04 3.53
C PRO A 225 -1.04 -14.49 4.34
N ILE A 226 -0.80 -13.79 5.45
CA ILE A 226 -1.87 -13.21 6.26
C ILE A 226 -2.66 -12.16 5.48
N THR A 227 -1.96 -11.29 4.76
CA THR A 227 -2.58 -10.24 3.94
C THR A 227 -3.38 -10.84 2.80
N ILE A 228 -2.83 -11.80 2.06
CA ILE A 228 -3.55 -12.49 0.97
C ILE A 228 -4.82 -13.16 1.50
N ARG A 229 -4.73 -13.87 2.63
CA ARG A 229 -5.89 -14.54 3.25
C ARG A 229 -6.97 -13.55 3.66
N ARG A 230 -6.60 -12.45 4.33
CA ARG A 230 -7.56 -11.41 4.74
C ARG A 230 -8.23 -10.73 3.55
N ILE A 231 -7.49 -10.49 2.46
CA ILE A 231 -8.10 -10.02 1.22
C ILE A 231 -9.13 -11.02 0.73
N CYS A 232 -8.80 -12.32 0.68
CA CYS A 232 -9.73 -13.37 0.27
C CYS A 232 -11.01 -13.41 1.13
N ASP A 233 -10.90 -13.16 2.44
CA ASP A 233 -12.04 -13.10 3.34
C ASP A 233 -12.95 -11.88 3.06
N LEU A 234 -12.40 -10.80 2.48
CA LEU A 234 -13.13 -9.58 2.14
C LEU A 234 -13.79 -9.61 0.76
N LEU A 235 -13.23 -10.36 -0.20
CA LEU A 235 -13.73 -10.42 -1.59
C LEU A 235 -15.23 -10.80 -1.73
N PRO A 236 -15.81 -11.67 -0.88
CA PRO A 236 -17.24 -12.02 -0.95
C PRO A 236 -18.20 -10.88 -0.57
N TYR A 237 -17.74 -9.85 0.14
CA TYR A 237 -18.60 -8.74 0.57
C TYR A 237 -19.00 -7.84 -0.61
N LYS A 238 -20.05 -7.04 -0.41
CA LYS A 238 -20.54 -6.06 -1.39
C LYS A 238 -20.78 -4.73 -0.71
N THR A 239 -20.50 -3.64 -1.42
CA THR A 239 -20.77 -2.30 -0.90
C THR A 239 -22.27 -2.01 -0.85
N VAL A 240 -22.66 -1.18 0.11
CA VAL A 240 -24.02 -0.65 0.29
C VAL A 240 -24.00 0.86 0.28
N GLU A 241 -25.14 1.49 -0.04
CA GLU A 241 -25.34 2.94 0.11
C GLU A 241 -24.25 3.80 -0.60
N GLY A 242 -23.80 3.34 -1.77
CA GLY A 242 -22.78 4.01 -2.57
C GLY A 242 -21.40 4.10 -1.92
N ALA A 243 -21.09 3.24 -0.94
CA ALA A 243 -19.75 3.15 -0.35
C ALA A 243 -18.70 2.72 -1.38
N LYS A 244 -17.45 3.20 -1.22
CA LYS A 244 -16.35 2.87 -2.13
C LYS A 244 -15.80 1.46 -1.89
N GLY A 245 -15.76 0.98 -0.63
CA GLY A 245 -15.39 -0.40 -0.27
C GLY A 245 -14.05 -0.88 -0.83
N ILE A 246 -13.05 0.01 -0.86
CA ILE A 246 -11.71 -0.32 -1.35
C ILE A 246 -10.94 -1.05 -0.25
N ILE A 247 -10.33 -2.20 -0.58
CA ILE A 247 -9.45 -2.89 0.36
C ILE A 247 -8.11 -2.16 0.40
N ASN A 248 -7.58 -1.90 1.59
CA ASN A 248 -6.21 -1.45 1.83
C ASN A 248 -5.40 -2.60 2.42
N CYS A 249 -4.30 -2.98 1.75
CA CYS A 249 -3.47 -4.11 2.11
C CYS A 249 -2.26 -3.75 3.00
N GLU A 250 -2.32 -2.60 3.67
CA GLU A 250 -1.20 -2.04 4.42
C GLU A 250 0.07 -1.93 3.56
N ASP A 251 1.17 -2.45 4.08
CA ASP A 251 2.52 -2.24 3.61
C ASP A 251 2.94 -3.33 2.60
N GLU A 252 1.99 -3.87 1.84
CA GLU A 252 2.21 -4.95 0.86
C GLU A 252 1.93 -4.51 -0.59
N PRO A 253 2.76 -3.63 -1.18
CA PRO A 253 2.45 -2.94 -2.43
C PRO A 253 2.21 -3.88 -3.62
N TYR A 254 2.96 -4.97 -3.76
CA TYR A 254 2.78 -5.90 -4.88
C TYR A 254 1.56 -6.81 -4.70
N ILE A 255 1.16 -7.12 -3.47
CA ILE A 255 -0.14 -7.75 -3.20
C ILE A 255 -1.25 -6.77 -3.59
N ALA A 256 -1.11 -5.49 -3.23
CA ALA A 256 -2.03 -4.43 -3.61
C ALA A 256 -2.26 -4.39 -5.12
N VAL A 257 -1.17 -4.30 -5.88
CA VAL A 257 -1.24 -4.22 -7.33
C VAL A 257 -1.79 -5.51 -7.94
N GLY A 258 -1.32 -6.67 -7.48
CA GLY A 258 -1.80 -7.97 -7.94
C GLY A 258 -3.31 -8.13 -7.76
N LEU A 259 -3.89 -7.55 -6.70
CA LEU A 259 -5.31 -7.72 -6.34
C LEU A 259 -6.13 -6.43 -6.40
N GLY A 260 -5.64 -5.34 -7.01
CA GLY A 260 -6.40 -4.09 -7.14
C GLY A 260 -6.84 -3.47 -5.82
N CYS A 261 -5.96 -3.49 -4.82
CA CYS A 261 -6.15 -2.91 -3.48
C CYS A 261 -5.31 -1.64 -3.33
N ALA A 262 -5.70 -0.77 -2.40
CA ALA A 262 -4.92 0.40 -2.00
C ALA A 262 -3.71 0.01 -1.13
N ILE A 263 -2.74 0.92 -1.04
CA ILE A 263 -1.47 0.74 -0.33
C ILE A 263 -1.42 1.69 0.87
N GLY A 264 -1.33 1.13 2.07
CA GLY A 264 -1.11 1.86 3.31
C GLY A 264 0.33 1.70 3.77
N VAL A 265 1.23 2.54 3.28
CA VAL A 265 2.67 2.44 3.54
C VAL A 265 2.96 2.69 5.02
N MET A 266 3.63 1.74 5.63
CA MET A 266 4.01 1.74 7.04
C MET A 266 5.54 1.68 7.22
N ARG A 267 6.29 1.21 6.24
CA ARG A 267 7.77 1.24 6.25
C ARG A 267 8.30 2.63 5.91
N HIS A 268 9.53 2.90 6.34
CA HIS A 268 10.17 4.22 6.23
C HIS A 268 11.70 4.05 6.04
N PRO A 269 12.46 5.09 5.62
CA PRO A 269 13.85 4.91 5.19
C PRO A 269 14.88 4.71 6.31
N PHE A 270 14.54 4.90 7.59
CA PHE A 270 15.51 4.73 8.68
C PHE A 270 15.80 3.24 8.90
N ALA A 271 16.95 2.75 8.43
CA ALA A 271 17.35 1.35 8.52
C ALA A 271 18.50 1.14 9.52
N GLY A 272 18.72 -0.11 9.93
CA GLY A 272 19.74 -0.50 10.90
C GLY A 272 19.14 -0.81 12.27
N THR A 273 19.93 -0.60 13.33
CA THR A 273 19.45 -0.74 14.70
C THR A 273 18.49 0.39 15.06
N LEU A 274 17.65 0.14 16.06
CA LEU A 274 16.88 1.18 16.73
C LEU A 274 17.81 2.23 17.36
N PRO A 275 17.31 3.44 17.68
CA PRO A 275 18.09 4.49 18.32
C PRO A 275 18.77 4.10 19.64
N ASP A 276 18.26 3.11 20.36
CA ASP A 276 18.88 2.56 21.57
C ASP A 276 19.91 1.44 21.30
N GLY A 277 20.19 1.11 20.04
CA GLY A 277 21.14 0.10 19.60
C GLY A 277 20.56 -1.31 19.49
N ALA A 278 19.29 -1.53 19.86
CA ALA A 278 18.65 -2.84 19.71
C ALA A 278 18.31 -3.15 18.23
N GLN A 279 18.10 -4.43 17.93
CA GLN A 279 17.53 -4.82 16.63
C GLN A 279 16.10 -4.29 16.52
N ASP A 280 15.74 -3.77 15.34
CA ASP A 280 14.35 -3.43 15.04
C ASP A 280 13.50 -4.70 15.00
N PHE A 281 12.69 -4.93 16.03
CA PHE A 281 11.84 -6.12 16.13
C PHE A 281 10.48 -5.95 15.46
N VAL A 282 10.13 -4.71 15.06
CA VAL A 282 8.93 -4.46 14.26
C VAL A 282 9.25 -4.75 12.81
N PHE A 283 10.40 -4.25 12.33
CA PHE A 283 10.95 -4.49 11.00
C PHE A 283 12.31 -5.21 11.04
N PRO A 284 12.32 -6.50 11.42
CA PRO A 284 13.58 -7.20 11.57
C PRO A 284 14.30 -7.38 10.24
N PRO A 285 15.65 -7.31 10.22
CA PRO A 285 16.47 -7.43 9.02
C PRO A 285 16.64 -8.90 8.61
N VAL A 286 15.54 -9.64 8.58
CA VAL A 286 15.47 -11.09 8.34
C VAL A 286 14.32 -11.42 7.40
N GLY A 287 14.38 -12.62 6.81
CA GLY A 287 13.38 -13.06 5.84
C GLY A 287 13.36 -12.10 4.67
N ARG A 288 12.24 -11.39 4.48
CA ARG A 288 12.09 -10.43 3.39
C ARG A 288 12.88 -9.13 3.61
N ASP A 289 13.25 -8.73 4.83
CA ASP A 289 13.90 -7.44 5.14
C ASP A 289 13.25 -6.25 4.41
N ILE A 290 12.03 -5.89 4.81
CA ILE A 290 11.23 -4.91 4.08
C ILE A 290 11.75 -3.47 4.17
N LYS A 291 12.66 -3.18 5.11
CA LYS A 291 13.28 -1.85 5.27
C LYS A 291 14.30 -1.55 4.19
N ARG A 292 14.83 -2.58 3.52
CA ARG A 292 15.65 -2.46 2.30
C ARG A 292 14.84 -2.57 1.02
N ARG A 293 13.51 -2.48 1.08
CA ARG A 293 12.62 -2.63 -0.07
C ARG A 293 11.67 -1.44 -0.19
N LEU A 294 12.23 -0.27 -0.44
CA LEU A 294 11.48 0.97 -0.60
C LEU A 294 11.06 1.18 -2.06
N ASP A 295 11.83 0.67 -3.02
CA ASP A 295 11.51 0.83 -4.44
C ASP A 295 10.22 0.08 -4.84
N GLU A 296 9.87 -1.05 -4.21
CA GLU A 296 8.59 -1.72 -4.46
C GLU A 296 7.38 -0.86 -4.05
N VAL A 297 7.53 0.02 -3.05
CA VAL A 297 6.52 1.02 -2.71
C VAL A 297 6.39 2.04 -3.84
N VAL A 298 7.51 2.56 -4.36
CA VAL A 298 7.53 3.48 -5.50
C VAL A 298 6.86 2.87 -6.72
N ARG A 299 7.23 1.62 -7.07
CA ARG A 299 6.66 0.90 -8.23
C ARG A 299 5.17 0.63 -8.05
N GLY A 300 4.76 0.18 -6.87
CA GLY A 300 3.35 -0.10 -6.57
C GLY A 300 2.47 1.15 -6.65
N VAL A 301 2.90 2.25 -6.03
CA VAL A 301 2.15 3.51 -6.04
C VAL A 301 2.13 4.12 -7.45
N ARG A 302 3.23 4.04 -8.20
CA ARG A 302 3.25 4.52 -9.60
C ARG A 302 2.38 3.68 -10.54
N TRP A 303 2.19 2.39 -10.26
CA TRP A 303 1.20 1.58 -10.98
C TRP A 303 -0.21 2.16 -10.86
N HIS A 304 -0.58 2.71 -9.70
CA HIS A 304 -1.90 3.30 -9.52
C HIS A 304 -2.14 4.57 -10.35
N ARG A 305 -1.12 5.18 -10.98
CA ARG A 305 -1.32 6.20 -12.03
C ARG A 305 -1.84 5.60 -13.34
N ILE A 306 -1.57 4.31 -13.57
CA ILE A 306 -2.05 3.55 -14.73
C ILE A 306 -3.43 2.95 -14.44
N ALA A 307 -3.60 2.35 -13.25
CA ALA A 307 -4.82 1.65 -12.91
C ALA A 307 -5.11 1.70 -11.40
N GLU A 308 -6.23 2.31 -11.01
CA GLU A 308 -6.58 2.58 -9.62
C GLU A 308 -7.23 1.37 -8.92
N PRO A 309 -7.05 1.22 -7.60
CA PRO A 309 -7.69 0.16 -6.83
C PRO A 309 -9.21 0.26 -6.87
N PHE A 310 -9.88 -0.87 -6.71
CA PHE A 310 -11.33 -0.97 -6.94
C PHE A 310 -12.07 -1.79 -5.89
N ALA A 311 -13.35 -1.44 -5.73
CA ALA A 311 -14.25 -1.92 -4.69
C ALA A 311 -14.41 -3.45 -4.64
N VAL A 312 -14.69 -3.97 -3.45
CA VAL A 312 -15.37 -5.29 -3.33
C VAL A 312 -16.72 -5.26 -4.04
N GLY A 313 -17.18 -6.41 -4.51
CA GLY A 313 -18.40 -6.52 -5.32
C GLY A 313 -18.29 -6.00 -6.76
N TYR A 314 -17.17 -5.38 -7.16
CA TYR A 314 -16.91 -5.05 -8.56
C TYR A 314 -16.44 -6.29 -9.34
N GLY A 315 -17.24 -6.70 -10.32
CA GLY A 315 -16.95 -7.81 -11.22
C GLY A 315 -16.88 -9.16 -10.52
N THR A 316 -15.84 -9.96 -10.80
CA THR A 316 -15.72 -11.34 -10.30
C THR A 316 -14.38 -11.56 -9.61
N PHE A 317 -14.27 -12.65 -8.85
CA PHE A 317 -13.00 -13.12 -8.32
C PHE A 317 -12.89 -14.64 -8.43
N ALA A 318 -11.67 -15.16 -8.40
CA ALA A 318 -11.36 -16.57 -8.32
C ALA A 318 -10.26 -16.79 -7.28
N ILE A 319 -10.46 -17.76 -6.41
CA ILE A 319 -9.53 -18.12 -5.33
C ILE A 319 -9.17 -19.59 -5.55
N ASP A 320 -7.87 -19.88 -5.57
CA ASP A 320 -7.40 -21.26 -5.68
C ASP A 320 -7.73 -22.07 -4.42
N SER A 321 -8.18 -23.30 -4.60
CA SER A 321 -8.37 -24.24 -3.50
C SER A 321 -7.04 -24.76 -2.95
N VAL A 322 -5.98 -24.75 -3.76
CA VAL A 322 -4.62 -25.08 -3.30
C VAL A 322 -4.12 -23.95 -2.41
N LYS A 323 -3.63 -24.32 -1.22
CA LYS A 323 -3.01 -23.39 -0.27
C LYS A 323 -1.52 -23.63 -0.20
N LEU A 324 -0.77 -22.56 0.02
CA LEU A 324 0.64 -22.60 0.33
C LEU A 324 0.85 -22.12 1.76
N THR A 325 1.76 -22.78 2.48
CA THR A 325 2.06 -22.49 3.89
C THR A 325 3.47 -21.97 4.02
N ASP A 326 3.61 -20.77 4.56
CA ASP A 326 4.88 -20.19 4.96
C ASP A 326 5.26 -20.70 6.35
N HIS A 327 6.56 -20.84 6.57
CA HIS A 327 7.18 -21.29 7.81
C HIS A 327 8.28 -20.31 8.19
N TRP A 328 8.29 -19.87 9.44
CA TRP A 328 9.35 -19.04 10.01
C TRP A 328 9.77 -19.55 11.38
N ILE A 329 11.00 -20.04 11.49
CA ILE A 329 11.58 -20.40 12.80
C ILE A 329 11.97 -19.10 13.51
N LEU A 330 11.18 -18.71 14.50
CA LEU A 330 11.29 -17.41 15.16
C LEU A 330 12.56 -17.31 16.02
N GLN A 331 13.31 -16.23 15.87
CA GLN A 331 14.41 -15.86 16.77
C GLN A 331 14.06 -14.63 17.61
N GLU A 332 14.95 -14.29 18.54
CA GLU A 332 14.80 -13.11 19.39
C GLU A 332 14.72 -11.82 18.55
N ASN A 333 13.84 -10.90 18.95
CA ASN A 333 13.65 -9.60 18.30
C ASN A 333 13.26 -9.68 16.81
N GLU A 334 12.48 -10.68 16.41
CA GLU A 334 11.95 -10.81 15.04
C GLU A 334 10.42 -10.59 14.96
N THR A 335 9.78 -10.21 16.07
CA THR A 335 8.37 -9.86 16.10
C THR A 335 8.04 -8.93 17.27
N TRP A 336 7.05 -8.07 17.05
CA TRP A 336 6.41 -7.28 18.10
C TRP A 336 5.40 -8.08 18.92
N ASN A 337 4.95 -9.23 18.42
CA ASN A 337 3.99 -10.08 19.12
C ASN A 337 4.65 -10.85 20.28
N LYS A 338 4.56 -10.29 21.48
CA LYS A 338 5.14 -10.87 22.71
C LYS A 338 4.52 -12.21 23.14
N GLY A 339 3.43 -12.64 22.52
CA GLY A 339 2.84 -13.96 22.74
C GLY A 339 3.56 -15.11 22.02
N ARG A 340 4.54 -14.80 21.16
CA ARG A 340 5.31 -15.81 20.42
C ARG A 340 6.50 -16.30 21.23
N THR A 341 6.78 -17.60 21.15
CA THR A 341 7.94 -18.22 21.79
C THR A 341 9.12 -18.30 20.81
N VAL A 342 10.30 -17.83 21.22
CA VAL A 342 11.55 -18.01 20.45
C VAL A 342 11.80 -19.50 20.20
N GLY A 343 12.18 -19.85 18.98
CA GLY A 343 12.38 -21.22 18.50
C GLY A 343 11.11 -21.90 17.96
N ALA A 344 9.93 -21.28 18.09
CA ALA A 344 8.70 -21.82 17.52
C ALA A 344 8.70 -21.71 15.99
N ASP A 345 8.11 -22.71 15.32
CA ASP A 345 7.76 -22.62 13.90
C ASP A 345 6.44 -21.83 13.75
N VAL A 346 6.57 -20.58 13.31
CA VAL A 346 5.45 -19.71 13.02
C VAL A 346 4.96 -19.99 11.61
N THR A 347 3.72 -20.46 11.48
CA THR A 347 3.13 -20.80 10.18
C THR A 347 1.98 -19.88 9.82
N ALA A 348 1.84 -19.62 8.52
CA ALA A 348 0.70 -18.90 7.94
C ALA A 348 0.43 -19.39 6.53
N ASP A 349 -0.85 -19.61 6.19
CA ASP A 349 -1.27 -20.12 4.90
C ASP A 349 -2.14 -19.12 4.13
N ALA A 350 -2.06 -19.19 2.80
CA ALA A 350 -2.96 -18.48 1.90
C ALA A 350 -3.19 -19.30 0.61
N PRO A 351 -4.27 -19.00 -0.14
CA PRO A 351 -4.47 -19.55 -1.48
C PRO A 351 -3.26 -19.30 -2.37
N ALA A 352 -2.81 -20.33 -3.09
CA ALA A 352 -1.64 -20.27 -3.98
C ALA A 352 -1.80 -19.22 -5.07
N ARG A 353 -3.04 -19.02 -5.53
CA ARG A 353 -3.38 -18.06 -6.57
C ARG A 353 -4.68 -17.36 -6.23
N VAL A 354 -4.75 -16.07 -6.56
CA VAL A 354 -5.96 -15.27 -6.43
C VAL A 354 -6.06 -14.38 -7.64
N ALA A 355 -7.27 -14.29 -8.22
CA ALA A 355 -7.54 -13.43 -9.36
C ALA A 355 -8.80 -12.58 -9.15
N ARG A 356 -8.77 -11.32 -9.62
CA ARG A 356 -9.95 -10.44 -9.70
C ARG A 356 -10.23 -10.05 -11.15
N ASN A 357 -11.48 -10.14 -11.57
CA ASN A 357 -11.98 -9.84 -12.92
C ASN A 357 -11.28 -10.62 -14.05
N MET A 358 -10.66 -11.74 -13.74
CA MET A 358 -10.01 -12.62 -14.70
C MET A 358 -9.92 -14.04 -14.14
N LYS A 359 -9.54 -15.00 -14.98
CA LYS A 359 -9.30 -16.38 -14.55
C LYS A 359 -8.03 -16.46 -13.71
N LEU A 360 -7.91 -17.50 -12.88
CA LEU A 360 -6.67 -17.82 -12.18
C LEU A 360 -5.52 -17.98 -13.21
N PRO A 361 -4.34 -17.40 -12.95
CA PRO A 361 -3.16 -17.67 -13.76
C PRO A 361 -2.80 -19.16 -13.77
N GLU A 362 -2.36 -19.67 -14.92
CA GLU A 362 -1.74 -20.98 -15.02
C GLU A 362 -0.28 -20.87 -14.58
N VAL A 363 0.15 -21.71 -13.63
CA VAL A 363 1.48 -21.61 -13.01
C VAL A 363 2.18 -22.97 -13.11
N SER A 364 3.44 -22.97 -13.51
CA SER A 364 4.26 -24.19 -13.61
C SER A 364 5.74 -23.91 -13.39
N GLY A 365 6.53 -24.97 -13.23
CA GLY A 365 8.00 -24.88 -13.17
C GLY A 365 8.61 -24.85 -11.77
N ALA A 366 7.81 -24.93 -10.71
CA ALA A 366 8.28 -25.10 -9.34
C ALA A 366 7.39 -26.10 -8.56
N PRO A 367 7.94 -26.87 -7.61
CA PRO A 367 7.13 -27.66 -6.69
C PRO A 367 6.40 -26.75 -5.69
N LEU A 368 5.27 -27.22 -5.14
CA LEU A 368 4.42 -26.44 -4.23
C LEU A 368 5.16 -25.93 -2.98
N SER A 369 6.20 -26.62 -2.52
CA SER A 369 6.98 -26.25 -1.34
C SER A 369 7.68 -24.90 -1.44
N VAL A 370 8.03 -24.47 -2.66
CA VAL A 370 8.72 -23.20 -2.92
C VAL A 370 8.02 -22.32 -3.96
N CYS A 371 6.89 -22.79 -4.51
CA CYS A 371 6.09 -22.02 -5.45
C CYS A 371 5.68 -20.68 -4.81
N PRO A 372 5.85 -19.54 -5.50
CA PRO A 372 5.38 -18.24 -5.02
C PRO A 372 3.85 -18.16 -5.04
N PHE A 373 3.27 -17.23 -4.27
CA PHE A 373 1.88 -16.87 -4.49
C PHE A 373 1.77 -16.10 -5.81
N VAL A 374 0.74 -16.39 -6.62
CA VAL A 374 0.52 -15.69 -7.89
C VAL A 374 -0.81 -14.95 -7.88
N LEU A 375 -0.74 -13.63 -7.92
CA LEU A 375 -1.88 -12.74 -7.77
C LEU A 375 -2.10 -12.00 -9.09
N ALA A 376 -3.35 -11.90 -9.54
CA ALA A 376 -3.65 -11.21 -10.79
C ALA A 376 -4.95 -10.43 -10.75
N SER A 377 -5.02 -9.32 -11.47
CA SER A 377 -6.26 -8.57 -11.60
C SER A 377 -6.38 -7.88 -12.94
N ARG A 378 -7.62 -7.83 -13.45
CA ARG A 378 -8.02 -6.92 -14.52
C ARG A 378 -8.74 -5.72 -13.89
N TYR A 379 -8.14 -4.56 -14.05
CA TYR A 379 -8.64 -3.29 -13.51
C TYR A 379 -9.85 -2.78 -14.30
N PRO A 380 -10.65 -1.86 -13.73
CA PRO A 380 -11.84 -1.32 -14.40
C PRO A 380 -11.56 -0.68 -15.77
N ASN A 381 -10.38 -0.08 -15.95
CA ASN A 381 -9.96 0.51 -17.24
C ASN A 381 -9.41 -0.52 -18.25
N GLY A 382 -9.40 -1.81 -17.88
CA GLY A 382 -8.92 -2.92 -18.69
C GLY A 382 -7.47 -3.30 -18.46
N ALA A 383 -6.64 -2.47 -17.81
CA ALA A 383 -5.24 -2.80 -17.51
C ALA A 383 -5.15 -4.10 -16.68
N VAL A 384 -4.07 -4.85 -16.85
CA VAL A 384 -3.85 -6.13 -16.15
C VAL A 384 -2.61 -6.05 -15.28
N ALA A 385 -2.66 -6.58 -14.07
CA ALA A 385 -1.47 -6.78 -13.23
C ALA A 385 -1.30 -8.26 -12.89
N VAL A 386 -0.05 -8.72 -12.85
CA VAL A 386 0.34 -10.04 -12.33
C VAL A 386 1.51 -9.87 -11.38
N SER A 387 1.39 -10.44 -10.19
CA SER A 387 2.43 -10.42 -9.16
C SER A 387 2.80 -11.83 -8.74
N THR A 388 4.10 -12.14 -8.68
CA THR A 388 4.64 -13.29 -7.96
C THR A 388 5.18 -12.80 -6.62
N ILE A 389 4.68 -13.38 -5.53
CA ILE A 389 5.06 -13.01 -4.17
C ILE A 389 5.90 -14.14 -3.60
N GLY A 390 7.10 -13.81 -3.12
CA GLY A 390 8.01 -14.77 -2.50
C GLY A 390 7.42 -15.42 -1.25
N ARG A 391 8.17 -16.37 -0.69
CA ARG A 391 7.70 -17.24 0.40
C ARG A 391 8.72 -17.25 1.52
N ASN A 392 8.25 -17.26 2.77
CA ASN A 392 9.09 -17.65 3.88
C ASN A 392 9.09 -19.19 4.01
N VAL A 393 10.25 -19.81 3.81
CA VAL A 393 10.45 -21.26 3.92
C VAL A 393 11.53 -21.53 4.97
N GLY A 394 11.10 -21.76 6.21
CA GLY A 394 11.95 -22.01 7.35
C GLY A 394 12.65 -20.74 7.86
N ARG A 395 13.80 -20.40 7.28
CA ARG A 395 14.60 -19.20 7.62
C ARG A 395 14.95 -18.35 6.40
N GLU A 396 14.49 -18.77 5.23
CA GLU A 396 14.83 -18.14 3.96
C GLU A 396 13.58 -17.50 3.35
N TYR A 397 13.77 -16.30 2.77
CA TYR A 397 12.80 -15.73 1.85
C TYR A 397 13.17 -16.17 0.44
N VAL A 398 12.35 -17.04 -0.15
CA VAL A 398 12.60 -17.62 -1.48
C VAL A 398 11.73 -16.95 -2.53
N THR A 399 12.34 -16.61 -3.65
CA THR A 399 11.68 -15.99 -4.82
C THR A 399 11.79 -16.91 -6.04
N GLU A 400 11.29 -18.15 -5.89
CA GLU A 400 11.39 -19.17 -6.92
C GLU A 400 10.74 -18.72 -8.24
N LYS A 401 11.40 -18.99 -9.36
CA LYS A 401 10.98 -18.50 -10.68
C LYS A 401 10.03 -19.47 -11.34
N VAL A 402 8.78 -19.06 -11.52
CA VAL A 402 7.73 -19.87 -12.17
C VAL A 402 7.34 -19.32 -13.55
N ALA A 403 6.90 -20.21 -14.43
CA ALA A 403 6.26 -19.85 -15.68
C ALA A 403 4.78 -19.53 -15.41
N VAL A 404 4.32 -18.36 -15.86
CA VAL A 404 2.94 -17.90 -15.64
C VAL A 404 2.26 -17.64 -16.98
N SER A 405 1.05 -18.15 -17.17
CA SER A 405 0.22 -17.89 -18.36
C SER A 405 -1.11 -17.24 -17.95
N ILE A 406 -1.46 -16.14 -18.62
CA ILE A 406 -2.68 -15.37 -18.36
C ILE A 406 -3.44 -15.07 -19.65
N SER A 407 -4.77 -15.01 -19.56
CA SER A 407 -5.62 -14.50 -20.64
C SER A 407 -5.73 -12.99 -20.55
N VAL A 408 -5.54 -12.29 -21.67
CA VAL A 408 -5.62 -10.83 -21.76
C VAL A 408 -6.50 -10.45 -22.94
N ASP A 409 -7.56 -9.68 -22.71
CA ASP A 409 -8.57 -9.42 -23.76
C ASP A 409 -8.05 -8.56 -24.91
N ARG A 410 -7.12 -7.66 -24.61
CA ARG A 410 -6.57 -6.68 -25.53
C ARG A 410 -5.06 -6.65 -25.41
N TRP A 411 -4.38 -6.48 -26.53
CA TRP A 411 -2.92 -6.42 -26.56
C TRP A 411 -2.37 -5.01 -26.31
N ASP A 412 -3.16 -3.97 -26.56
CA ASP A 412 -2.74 -2.57 -26.54
C ASP A 412 -2.92 -1.87 -25.17
N ILE A 413 -3.42 -2.61 -24.19
CA ILE A 413 -3.57 -2.14 -22.81
C ILE A 413 -2.24 -2.22 -22.04
N PRO A 414 -2.04 -1.39 -21.01
CA PRO A 414 -0.93 -1.55 -20.08
C PRO A 414 -1.05 -2.86 -19.30
N ILE A 415 0.07 -3.56 -19.13
CA ILE A 415 0.16 -4.77 -18.31
C ILE A 415 1.32 -4.61 -17.33
N GLY A 416 1.06 -4.80 -16.04
CA GLY A 416 2.07 -4.73 -14.97
C GLY A 416 2.55 -6.11 -14.57
N LEU A 417 3.86 -6.30 -14.47
CA LEU A 417 4.50 -7.55 -14.04
C LEU A 417 5.41 -7.25 -12.84
N PHE A 418 5.12 -7.89 -11.71
CA PHE A 418 5.75 -7.63 -10.42
C PHE A 418 6.28 -8.93 -9.81
N GLY A 419 7.50 -8.93 -9.29
CA GLY A 419 8.15 -10.12 -8.77
C GLY A 419 8.94 -10.90 -9.81
N TYR A 420 9.57 -11.98 -9.37
CA TYR A 420 10.41 -12.81 -10.21
C TYR A 420 9.60 -13.87 -10.95
N PHE A 421 9.89 -14.01 -12.25
CA PHE A 421 9.28 -15.00 -13.13
C PHE A 421 10.37 -15.82 -13.82
N LYS A 422 10.02 -17.03 -14.26
CA LYS A 422 10.77 -17.75 -15.28
C LYS A 422 10.41 -17.22 -16.67
N GLU A 423 9.11 -17.09 -16.92
CA GLU A 423 8.53 -16.50 -18.13
C GLU A 423 7.08 -16.10 -17.86
N VAL A 424 6.58 -15.14 -18.62
CA VAL A 424 5.16 -14.77 -18.64
C VAL A 424 4.61 -14.92 -20.05
N THR A 425 3.54 -15.68 -20.21
CA THR A 425 2.79 -15.83 -21.46
C THR A 425 1.46 -15.10 -21.37
N MET A 426 1.25 -14.14 -22.25
CA MET A 426 -0.02 -13.47 -22.45
C MET A 426 -0.73 -14.11 -23.63
N VAL A 427 -1.97 -14.57 -23.41
CA VAL A 427 -2.80 -15.20 -24.44
C VAL A 427 -3.94 -14.27 -24.80
N PHE A 428 -3.97 -13.83 -26.06
CA PHE A 428 -4.97 -12.89 -26.59
C PHE A 428 -6.11 -13.63 -27.31
N PRO A 429 -7.31 -13.02 -27.47
CA PRO A 429 -8.41 -13.60 -28.22
C PRO A 429 -8.14 -13.75 -29.72
N SER A 430 -7.16 -13.03 -30.26
CA SER A 430 -6.85 -13.02 -31.69
C SER A 430 -5.34 -12.98 -31.93
N PRO A 431 -4.85 -13.50 -33.07
CA PRO A 431 -3.43 -13.49 -33.40
C PRO A 431 -2.84 -12.08 -33.47
N LEU A 432 -1.64 -11.93 -32.91
CA LEU A 432 -0.78 -10.77 -33.11
C LEU A 432 -0.04 -10.91 -34.44
N LYS A 433 -0.05 -9.87 -35.27
CA LYS A 433 0.66 -9.91 -36.55
C LYS A 433 2.14 -9.63 -36.34
N THR A 434 2.98 -10.66 -36.44
CA THR A 434 4.44 -10.54 -36.32
C THR A 434 4.98 -9.46 -37.26
N GLY A 435 5.90 -8.62 -36.76
CA GLY A 435 6.51 -7.52 -37.52
C GLY A 435 5.65 -6.26 -37.66
N LYS A 436 4.44 -6.23 -37.09
CA LYS A 436 3.58 -5.03 -37.05
C LYS A 436 3.49 -4.35 -35.69
N HIS A 437 4.06 -4.97 -34.66
CA HIS A 437 3.94 -4.52 -33.29
C HIS A 437 5.30 -4.26 -32.68
N THR A 438 5.39 -3.18 -31.91
CA THR A 438 6.55 -2.87 -31.08
C THR A 438 6.16 -3.07 -29.63
N VAL A 439 7.04 -3.69 -28.85
CA VAL A 439 6.79 -4.01 -27.45
C VAL A 439 7.70 -3.14 -26.59
N PHE A 440 7.11 -2.21 -25.85
CA PHE A 440 7.83 -1.36 -24.91
C PHE A 440 7.62 -1.84 -23.48
N ALA A 441 8.66 -1.74 -22.66
CA ALA A 441 8.59 -1.96 -21.22
C ALA A 441 9.29 -0.84 -20.46
N GLN A 442 8.91 -0.63 -19.20
CA GLN A 442 9.47 0.41 -18.34
C GLN A 442 9.46 -0.04 -16.88
N ASP A 443 10.55 0.20 -16.15
CA ASP A 443 10.56 0.13 -14.68
C ASP A 443 9.59 1.18 -14.13
N LEU A 444 8.67 0.75 -13.29
CA LEU A 444 7.69 1.65 -12.69
C LEU A 444 8.34 2.70 -11.77
N ALA A 445 9.57 2.49 -11.29
CA ALA A 445 10.34 3.50 -10.57
C ALA A 445 10.97 4.55 -11.50
N GLY A 446 11.16 4.25 -12.78
CA GLY A 446 11.79 5.11 -13.77
C GLY A 446 10.83 5.89 -14.67
N GLU A 447 11.38 6.76 -15.51
CA GLU A 447 10.61 7.59 -16.45
C GLU A 447 10.69 7.10 -17.91
N ASN A 448 11.70 6.30 -18.24
CA ASN A 448 12.09 6.02 -19.61
C ASN A 448 11.73 4.59 -20.03
N PRO A 449 10.87 4.42 -21.05
CA PRO A 449 10.61 3.11 -21.61
C PRO A 449 11.74 2.63 -22.52
N VAL A 450 11.85 1.32 -22.64
CA VAL A 450 12.80 0.61 -23.51
C VAL A 450 12.04 -0.31 -24.47
N ASP A 451 12.50 -0.36 -25.72
CA ASP A 451 12.02 -1.32 -26.72
C ASP A 451 12.57 -2.70 -26.40
N ILE A 452 11.69 -3.68 -26.17
CA ILE A 452 12.02 -5.08 -25.88
C ILE A 452 11.53 -6.02 -26.99
N THR A 453 11.15 -5.50 -28.16
CA THR A 453 10.57 -6.28 -29.26
C THR A 453 11.46 -7.46 -29.66
N SER A 454 12.77 -7.27 -29.68
CA SER A 454 13.74 -8.34 -30.00
C SER A 454 14.03 -9.30 -28.85
N ASN A 455 13.50 -9.04 -27.66
CA ASN A 455 13.69 -9.86 -26.46
C ASN A 455 12.44 -10.65 -26.06
N VAL A 456 11.37 -10.57 -26.85
CA VAL A 456 10.11 -11.28 -26.61
C VAL A 456 9.76 -12.16 -27.80
N VAL A 457 8.90 -13.15 -27.58
CA VAL A 457 8.41 -14.03 -28.64
C VAL A 457 6.94 -13.74 -28.89
N ILE A 458 6.62 -13.31 -30.11
CA ILE A 458 5.24 -13.21 -30.60
C ILE A 458 4.97 -14.41 -31.50
N LYS A 459 4.07 -15.29 -31.07
CA LYS A 459 3.65 -16.47 -31.81
C LYS A 459 2.14 -16.60 -31.77
N ASP A 460 1.49 -16.58 -32.93
CA ASP A 460 0.04 -16.64 -33.05
C ASP A 460 -0.64 -15.57 -32.18
N ASN A 461 -1.47 -15.98 -31.22
CA ASN A 461 -2.14 -15.12 -30.26
C ASN A 461 -1.39 -15.00 -28.92
N ARG A 462 -0.08 -15.30 -28.89
CA ARG A 462 0.72 -15.31 -27.68
C ARG A 462 1.87 -14.31 -27.73
N LEU A 463 2.07 -13.60 -26.63
CA LEU A 463 3.28 -12.85 -26.32
C LEU A 463 3.97 -13.52 -25.13
N ILE A 464 5.21 -13.96 -25.31
CA ILE A 464 6.01 -14.64 -24.29
C ILE A 464 7.18 -13.73 -23.92
N ILE A 465 7.30 -13.43 -22.63
CA ILE A 465 8.31 -12.54 -22.07
C ILE A 465 9.21 -13.35 -21.14
N PRO A 466 10.51 -13.49 -21.46
CA PRO A 466 11.46 -14.15 -20.58
C PRO A 466 11.60 -13.43 -19.23
N GLY A 467 11.73 -14.18 -18.14
CA GLY A 467 11.89 -13.62 -16.79
C GLY A 467 13.13 -12.75 -16.61
N GLU A 468 14.19 -13.00 -17.39
CA GLU A 468 15.39 -12.16 -17.42
C GLU A 468 15.10 -10.75 -17.95
N VAL A 469 14.18 -10.60 -18.90
CA VAL A 469 13.76 -9.29 -19.43
C VAL A 469 12.97 -8.54 -18.36
N ILE A 470 12.07 -9.25 -17.67
CA ILE A 470 11.26 -8.70 -16.58
C ILE A 470 12.18 -8.18 -15.46
N SER A 471 13.15 -9.00 -15.04
CA SER A 471 14.10 -8.65 -13.98
C SER A 471 15.00 -7.48 -14.38
N ARG A 472 15.56 -7.53 -15.61
CA ARG A 472 16.46 -6.48 -16.12
C ARG A 472 15.76 -5.14 -16.27
N VAL A 473 14.57 -5.11 -16.86
CA VAL A 473 13.83 -3.86 -17.06
C VAL A 473 13.25 -3.39 -15.73
N GLY A 474 12.56 -4.25 -14.99
CA GLY A 474 11.89 -3.89 -13.73
C GLY A 474 12.81 -3.53 -12.56
N LEU A 475 14.14 -3.60 -12.74
CA LEU A 475 15.15 -3.14 -11.78
C LEU A 475 16.11 -2.10 -12.38
N MET A 476 15.85 -1.61 -13.60
CA MET A 476 16.79 -0.69 -14.27
C MET A 476 16.96 0.65 -13.53
N ASN A 477 15.99 1.01 -12.68
CA ASN A 477 16.00 2.20 -11.83
C ASN A 477 16.00 1.85 -10.34
N ALA A 478 16.50 0.66 -9.97
CA ALA A 478 16.69 0.30 -8.57
C ALA A 478 17.69 1.23 -7.87
N SER A 479 17.33 1.67 -6.67
CA SER A 479 18.16 2.44 -5.76
C SER A 479 19.34 1.60 -5.25
N GLU A 480 20.49 2.23 -5.01
CA GLU A 480 21.67 1.53 -4.49
C GLU A 480 21.36 0.89 -3.12
N GLY A 481 21.64 -0.40 -2.99
CA GLY A 481 21.42 -1.18 -1.77
C GLY A 481 19.97 -1.61 -1.52
N ASP A 482 19.01 -1.16 -2.33
CA ASP A 482 17.62 -1.63 -2.28
C ASP A 482 17.51 -3.05 -2.85
N CYS A 483 16.73 -3.89 -2.19
CA CYS A 483 16.55 -5.31 -2.46
C CYS A 483 15.13 -5.62 -2.97
N SER A 484 14.36 -4.63 -3.38
CA SER A 484 13.00 -4.79 -3.90
C SER A 484 12.96 -5.75 -5.08
N ASP A 485 11.86 -6.48 -5.17
CA ASP A 485 11.61 -7.35 -6.33
C ASP A 485 11.28 -6.48 -7.58
N PRO A 486 11.55 -6.96 -8.82
CA PRO A 486 11.30 -6.20 -10.04
C PRO A 486 9.83 -5.78 -10.18
N GLY A 487 9.58 -4.61 -10.76
CA GLY A 487 8.23 -4.18 -11.12
C GLY A 487 8.25 -3.34 -12.39
N MET A 488 7.62 -3.83 -13.45
CA MET A 488 7.60 -3.14 -14.74
C MET A 488 6.19 -3.08 -15.33
N VAL A 489 5.97 -2.07 -16.17
CA VAL A 489 4.82 -2.01 -17.09
C VAL A 489 5.28 -2.35 -18.51
N ILE A 490 4.45 -3.09 -19.24
CA ILE A 490 4.62 -3.38 -20.67
C ILE A 490 3.42 -2.85 -21.46
N ARG A 491 3.69 -2.40 -22.69
CA ARG A 491 2.68 -2.01 -23.66
C ARG A 491 3.07 -2.44 -25.06
N VAL A 492 2.14 -3.08 -25.77
CA VAL A 492 2.29 -3.40 -27.19
C VAL A 492 1.67 -2.25 -28.00
N MET A 493 2.40 -1.75 -28.99
CA MET A 493 2.00 -0.62 -29.84
C MET A 493 1.92 -1.03 -31.31
#